data_AF-A0A7X7WQT5-F1
#
_entry.id   AF-A0A7X7WQT5-F1
#
_cell.length_a   1.000
_cell.length_b   1.000
_cell.length_c   1.000
_cell.angle_alpha   90.00
_cell.angle_beta   90.00
_cell.angle_gamma   90.00
#
_symmetry.space_group_name_H-M   'P 1'
#
loop_
_entity.id
_entity.type
_entity.pdbx_description
1 polymer ?
#
loop_
_entity_poly.entity_id
_entity_poly.type
_entity_poly.pdbx_seq_one_letter_code
_entity_poly.pdbx_strand_id
1 'polypeptide(L)'
;HDYLTQVTTHLPSGKTEPIALPKSDVIQYLLADGSKISIRPSGTEPKIKFYFSVKGKLERKEDFQKVTEQLKARIKDITKDLHIE
;
A
#
# COMPACT_ATOMS: atom_id res chain seq x y z
N HIS A 1 -3.88 8.45 0.36
CA HIS A 1 -5.16 8.71 1.01
C HIS A 1 -4.97 8.71 2.50
N ASP A 2 -5.31 9.80 3.15
CA ASP A 2 -5.52 9.85 4.59
C ASP A 2 -7.04 9.80 4.82
N TYR A 3 -7.51 8.67 5.35
CA TYR A 3 -8.93 8.43 5.59
C TYR A 3 -9.43 9.19 6.82
N LEU A 4 -8.56 9.62 7.72
CA LEU A 4 -8.92 10.33 8.94
C LEU A 4 -9.22 11.79 8.61
N THR A 5 -8.35 12.41 7.83
CA THR A 5 -8.53 13.80 7.36
C THR A 5 -9.38 13.87 6.08
N GLN A 6 -9.65 12.72 5.45
CA GLN A 6 -10.38 12.62 4.17
C GLN A 6 -9.71 13.43 3.05
N VAL A 7 -8.38 13.35 2.98
CA VAL A 7 -7.56 14.05 1.97
C VAL A 7 -6.66 13.06 1.24
N THR A 8 -6.50 13.27 -0.07
CA THR A 8 -5.41 12.69 -0.85
C THR A 8 -4.36 13.75 -1.10
N THR A 9 -3.11 13.42 -0.81
CA THR A 9 -1.95 14.24 -1.20
C THR A 9 -1.22 13.57 -2.35
N HIS A 10 -1.06 14.28 -3.45
CA HIS A 10 -0.24 13.86 -4.59
C HIS A 10 1.21 14.25 -4.32
N LEU A 11 1.96 13.37 -3.64
CA LEU A 11 3.31 13.64 -3.13
C LEU A 11 4.27 14.34 -4.10
N PRO A 12 4.38 13.96 -5.40
CA PRO A 12 5.30 14.65 -6.31
C PRO A 12 4.98 16.13 -6.54
N SER A 13 3.71 16.51 -6.39
CA SER A 13 3.21 17.87 -6.66
C SER A 13 2.82 18.65 -5.41
N GLY A 14 2.67 17.97 -4.27
CA GLY A 14 2.11 18.53 -3.04
C GLY A 14 0.61 18.88 -3.09
N LYS A 15 -0.06 18.72 -4.25
CA LYS A 15 -1.48 19.02 -4.39
C LYS A 15 -2.34 18.11 -3.52
N THR A 16 -3.40 18.68 -2.96
CA THR A 16 -4.35 17.97 -2.11
C THR A 16 -5.75 18.02 -2.68
N GLU A 17 -6.49 16.92 -2.52
CA GLU A 17 -7.87 16.77 -2.99
C GLU A 17 -8.71 16.06 -1.92
N PRO A 18 -9.98 16.45 -1.71
CA PRO A 18 -10.87 15.75 -0.78
C PRO A 18 -11.22 14.35 -1.31
N ILE A 19 -11.47 13.40 -0.41
CA ILE A 19 -11.98 12.07 -0.77
C ILE A 19 -13.36 11.81 -0.18
N ALA A 20 -14.26 11.27 -1.00
CA ALA A 20 -15.59 10.84 -0.58
C ALA A 20 -15.58 9.36 -0.13
N LEU A 21 -14.64 9.00 0.75
CA LEU A 21 -14.50 7.66 1.32
C LEU A 21 -14.86 7.66 2.82
N PRO A 22 -15.31 6.53 3.38
CA PRO A 22 -15.62 6.44 4.82
C PRO A 22 -14.44 6.84 5.69
N LYS A 23 -14.70 7.63 6.73
CA LYS A 23 -13.68 8.09 7.67
C LYS A 23 -13.14 6.92 8.51
N SER A 24 -11.82 6.83 8.64
CA SER A 24 -11.14 5.81 9.44
C SER A 24 -9.72 6.23 9.79
N ASP A 25 -9.16 5.68 10.87
CA ASP A 25 -7.74 5.87 11.20
C ASP A 25 -6.87 4.94 10.35
N VAL A 26 -6.72 5.31 9.08
CA VAL A 26 -5.99 4.57 8.06
C VAL A 26 -5.29 5.56 7.14
N ILE A 27 -4.01 5.31 6.87
CA ILE A 27 -3.28 5.93 5.77
C ILE A 27 -3.06 4.86 4.70
N GLN A 28 -3.36 5.19 3.44
CA GLN A 28 -3.07 4.33 2.29
C GLN A 28 -2.19 5.06 1.29
N TYR A 29 -1.03 4.47 0.99
CA TYR A 29 -0.19 4.87 -0.13
C TYR A 29 -0.59 4.10 -1.38
N LEU A 30 -0.71 4.82 -2.49
CA LEU A 30 -0.86 4.26 -3.83
C LEU A 30 0.44 4.55 -4.59
N LEU A 31 1.10 3.50 -5.05
CA LEU A 31 2.35 3.61 -5.79
C LEU A 31 2.09 3.61 -7.31
N ALA A 32 3.02 4.17 -8.06
CA ALA A 32 2.92 4.29 -9.53
C ALA A 32 2.84 2.93 -10.24
N ASP A 33 3.39 1.87 -9.64
CA ASP A 33 3.33 0.49 -10.15
C ASP A 33 1.97 -0.19 -9.86
N GLY A 34 1.04 0.51 -9.22
CA GLY A 34 -0.28 0.00 -8.82
C GLY A 34 -0.29 -0.74 -7.48
N SER A 35 0.84 -0.83 -6.78
CA SER A 35 0.91 -1.36 -5.42
C SER A 35 0.23 -0.41 -4.42
N LYS A 36 -0.26 -0.98 -3.32
CA LYS A 36 -0.91 -0.26 -2.24
C LYS A 36 -0.37 -0.69 -0.90
N ILE A 37 -0.13 0.28 -0.03
CA ILE A 37 0.31 0.05 1.36
C ILE A 37 -0.71 0.71 2.26
N SER A 38 -1.42 -0.06 3.09
CA SER A 38 -2.36 0.48 4.07
C SER A 38 -1.79 0.32 5.47
N ILE A 39 -1.82 1.39 6.25
CA ILE A 39 -1.22 1.50 7.58
C ILE A 39 -2.32 1.95 8.54
N ARG A 40 -2.45 1.26 9.67
CA ARG A 40 -3.43 1.60 10.71
C ARG A 40 -3.01 1.12 12.09
N PRO A 41 -3.47 1.75 13.18
CA PRO A 41 -3.36 1.15 14.50
C PRO A 41 -4.26 -0.08 14.63
N SER A 42 -3.79 -1.05 15.41
CA SER A 42 -4.61 -2.15 15.90
C SER A 42 -5.60 -1.62 16.96
N GLY A 43 -6.84 -2.09 16.92
CA GLY A 43 -7.87 -1.64 17.89
C GLY A 43 -7.76 -2.29 19.27
N THR A 44 -7.01 -3.39 19.41
CA THR A 44 -6.95 -4.18 20.63
C THR A 44 -5.55 -4.30 21.24
N GLU A 45 -4.51 -3.96 20.50
CA GLU A 45 -3.11 -4.12 20.92
C GLU A 45 -2.32 -2.86 20.55
N PRO A 46 -1.25 -2.51 21.29
CA PRO A 46 -0.40 -1.36 20.97
C PRO A 46 0.54 -1.68 19.80
N LYS A 47 -0.03 -1.96 18.62
CA LYS A 47 0.68 -2.34 17.39
C LYS A 47 0.15 -1.56 16.19
N ILE A 48 1.03 -1.28 15.22
CA ILE A 48 0.65 -0.78 13.90
C ILE A 48 0.55 -1.97 12.93
N LYS A 49 -0.54 -2.06 12.18
CA LYS A 49 -0.77 -3.08 11.16
C LYS A 49 -0.45 -2.49 9.78
N PHE A 50 0.36 -3.23 9.02
CA PHE A 50 0.68 -2.93 7.64
C PHE A 50 0.03 -3.97 6.73
N TYR A 51 -0.61 -3.51 5.65
CA TYR A 51 -1.20 -4.36 4.62
C TYR A 51 -0.57 -3.99 3.28
N PHE A 52 -0.01 -4.99 2.60
CA PHE A 52 0.63 -4.83 1.30
C PHE A 52 -0.22 -5.48 0.21
N SER A 53 -0.52 -4.73 -0.83
CA SER A 53 -1.14 -5.24 -2.06
C SER A 53 -0.21 -4.90 -3.21
N VAL A 54 0.29 -5.91 -3.89
CA VAL A 54 1.16 -5.77 -5.06
C VAL A 54 0.43 -6.29 -6.29
N LYS A 55 0.73 -5.68 -7.45
CA LYS A 55 0.08 -6.02 -8.72
C LYS A 55 1.14 -6.37 -9.75
N GLY A 56 0.96 -7.52 -10.40
CA GLY A 56 1.78 -7.97 -11.52
C GLY A 56 0.91 -8.33 -12.71
N LYS A 57 1.48 -8.27 -13.91
CA LYS A 57 0.82 -8.76 -15.13
C LYS A 57 1.17 -10.24 -15.32
N LEU A 58 0.15 -11.06 -15.55
CA LEU A 58 0.31 -12.48 -15.87
C LEU A 58 -0.06 -12.67 -17.35
N GLU A 59 0.94 -12.76 -18.22
CA GLU A 59 0.73 -12.93 -19.67
C GLU A 59 0.29 -14.35 -20.02
N ARG A 60 0.88 -15.33 -19.33
CA ARG A 60 0.61 -16.76 -19.56
C ARG A 60 0.50 -17.47 -18.23
N LYS A 61 -0.30 -18.53 -18.19
CA LYS A 61 -0.55 -19.30 -16.97
C LYS A 61 0.73 -19.92 -16.41
N GLU A 62 1.65 -20.33 -17.27
CA GLU A 62 2.91 -20.98 -16.92
C GLU A 62 3.86 -20.03 -16.16
N ASP A 63 3.72 -18.72 -16.38
CA ASP A 63 4.55 -17.70 -15.73
C ASP A 63 4.10 -17.41 -14.28
N PHE A 64 3.03 -18.05 -13.78
CA PHE A 64 2.41 -17.75 -12.49
C PHE A 64 3.41 -17.80 -11.32
N GLN A 65 4.24 -18.84 -11.26
CA GLN A 65 5.23 -18.98 -10.19
C GLN A 65 6.27 -17.87 -10.26
N LYS A 66 6.79 -17.57 -11.46
CA LYS A 66 7.76 -16.51 -11.68
C LYS A 66 7.21 -15.14 -11.24
N VAL A 67 5.99 -14.80 -11.68
CA VAL A 67 5.33 -13.55 -11.31
C VAL A 67 5.09 -13.49 -9.79
N THR A 68 4.68 -14.60 -9.18
CA THR A 68 4.49 -14.68 -7.72
C THR A 68 5.78 -14.37 -6.96
N GLU A 69 6.92 -14.94 -7.38
CA GLU A 69 8.21 -14.67 -6.73
C GLU A 69 8.66 -13.22 -6.92
N GLN A 70 8.42 -12.63 -8.09
CA GLN A 70 8.68 -11.19 -8.33
C GLN A 70 7.85 -10.31 -7.39
N LEU A 71 6.57 -10.63 -7.20
CA LEU A 71 5.67 -9.89 -6.32
C LEU A 71 6.05 -10.07 -4.84
N LYS A 72 6.52 -11.24 -4.42
CA LYS A 72 7.07 -11.46 -3.07
C LYS A 72 8.35 -10.64 -2.84
N ALA A 73 9.26 -10.62 -3.81
CA ALA A 73 10.45 -9.79 -3.75
C ALA A 73 10.07 -8.30 -3.62
N ARG A 74 9.05 -7.85 -4.36
CA ARG A 74 8.54 -6.49 -4.24
C ARG A 74 8.02 -6.16 -2.84
N ILE A 75 7.30 -7.07 -2.19
CA ILE A 75 6.87 -6.87 -0.79
C ILE A 75 8.09 -6.71 0.11
N LYS A 76 9.11 -7.57 -0.05
CA LYS A 76 10.35 -7.50 0.74
C LYS A 76 11.09 -6.16 0.57
N ASP A 77 11.18 -5.67 -0.67
CA ASP A 77 11.81 -4.37 -0.93
C ASP A 77 11.04 -3.25 -0.23
N ILE A 78 9.70 -3.28 -0.28
CA ILE A 78 8.86 -2.28 0.39
C ILE A 78 9.02 -2.34 1.91
N THR A 79 9.03 -3.54 2.52
CA THR A 79 9.17 -3.67 3.98
C THR A 79 10.54 -3.19 4.45
N LYS A 80 11.58 -3.44 3.66
CA LYS A 80 12.93 -2.93 3.90
C LYS A 80 12.99 -1.40 3.81
N ASP A 81 12.46 -0.81 2.76
CA ASP A 81 12.44 0.65 2.57
C ASP A 81 11.70 1.38 3.71
N LEU A 82 10.68 0.73 4.26
CA LEU A 82 9.91 1.24 5.40
C LEU A 82 10.57 0.96 6.76
N HIS A 83 11.66 0.18 6.81
CA HIS A 83 12.35 -0.22 8.05
C HIS A 83 11.42 -0.92 9.06
N ILE A 84 10.60 -1.84 8.59
CA ILE A 84 9.61 -2.59 9.39
C ILE A 84 9.83 -4.11 9.34
N GLU A 85 11.01 -4.53 8.87
CA GLU A 85 11.49 -5.91 8.89
C GLU A 85 12.36 -6.19 10.12
#